data_AF-A0A1J5ICJ9-F1
#
_entry.id   AF-A0A1J5ICJ9-F1
#
_cell.length_a   1.000
_cell.length_b   1.000
_cell.length_c   1.000
_cell.angle_alpha   90.00
_cell.angle_beta   90.00
_cell.angle_gamma   90.00
#
_symmetry.space_group_name_H-M   'P 1'
#
loop_
_entity.id
_entity.type
_entity.pdbx_description
1 polymer ?
#
loop_
_entity_poly.entity_id
_entity_poly.type
_entity_poly.pdbx_seq_one_letter_code
_entity_poly.pdbx_strand_id
1 'polypeptide(L)'
;MMNVFRWWWGILLAFSLLAVLRVFLPLPFSNEIIIFSIYTMGCSFLLGRVGFISFGQPAYLATGAYATAFYLYYFGTNPYIGILIGILAGVLISLIVGPLFVRLRSDYFALVNLALAVIIFYMMQKVLASITKGDNGLWFLTNIASTPILDLSRPNHFYIFAFLVALAIWAFYKYLNDTLFGACCLASKINEDKVKFLGYSNFKIRLLAFVIANTTTALAGSMYAVYLGFVSPEMTSAHRAADPVVVTILGGVGTLYGPIVGAIAYTGMKDLISGLIGNWELFIGFLLVFIMLAGEKGIWGTLEPLLKKALFRKNVFKPER
;
A
#
# COMPACT_ATOMS: atom_id res chain seq x y z
N MET A 1 0.74 30.79 -6.88
CA MET A 1 0.79 30.07 -8.18
C MET A 1 1.84 28.96 -8.24
N MET A 2 3.05 29.10 -7.68
CA MET A 2 4.08 28.03 -7.68
C MET A 2 3.68 26.68 -7.04
N ASN A 3 2.82 26.69 -6.01
CA ASN A 3 2.40 25.44 -5.34
C ASN A 3 1.44 24.60 -6.20
N VAL A 4 0.59 25.24 -7.02
CA VAL A 4 -0.33 24.54 -7.93
C VAL A 4 0.46 23.87 -9.06
N PHE A 5 1.44 24.57 -9.65
CA PHE A 5 2.29 24.00 -10.71
C PHE A 5 3.09 22.79 -10.23
N ARG A 6 3.59 22.82 -8.98
CA ARG A 6 4.28 21.68 -8.36
C ARG A 6 3.34 20.49 -8.08
N TRP A 7 2.07 20.76 -7.83
CA TRP A 7 1.01 19.75 -7.65
C TRP A 7 0.74 19.00 -8.96
N TRP A 8 0.55 19.75 -10.05
CA TRP A 8 0.29 19.18 -11.38
C TRP A 8 1.48 18.39 -11.91
N TRP A 9 2.72 18.86 -11.69
CA TRP A 9 3.91 18.13 -12.12
C TRP A 9 4.04 16.74 -11.47
N GLY A 10 3.66 16.62 -10.19
CA GLY A 10 3.73 15.35 -9.48
C GLY A 10 2.66 14.35 -9.92
N ILE A 11 1.44 14.85 -10.16
CA ILE A 11 0.35 14.05 -10.75
C ILE A 11 0.76 13.60 -12.14
N LEU A 12 1.29 14.49 -12.98
CA LEU A 12 1.75 14.17 -14.34
C LEU A 12 2.90 13.15 -14.33
N LEU A 13 3.83 13.23 -13.38
CA LEU A 13 4.88 12.22 -13.23
C LEU A 13 4.31 10.86 -12.82
N ALA A 14 3.48 10.79 -11.78
CA ALA A 14 2.84 9.54 -11.36
C ALA A 14 1.96 8.94 -12.48
N PHE A 15 1.21 9.81 -13.16
CA PHE A 15 0.38 9.47 -14.32
C PHE A 15 1.22 8.95 -15.48
N SER A 16 2.32 9.64 -15.83
CA SER A 16 3.23 9.21 -16.91
C SER A 16 3.90 7.89 -16.58
N LEU A 17 4.33 7.69 -15.34
CA LEU A 17 5.03 6.48 -14.91
C LEU A 17 4.09 5.28 -14.98
N LEU A 18 2.87 5.42 -14.47
CA LEU A 18 1.85 4.36 -14.52
C LEU A 18 1.28 4.13 -15.94
N ALA A 19 1.17 5.18 -16.76
CA ALA A 19 0.70 5.06 -18.15
C ALA A 19 1.77 4.43 -19.06
N VAL A 20 3.05 4.71 -18.82
CA VAL A 20 4.17 4.06 -19.52
C VAL A 20 4.20 2.57 -19.19
N LEU A 21 3.93 2.16 -17.94
CA LEU A 21 3.81 0.74 -17.59
C LEU A 21 2.78 0.01 -18.46
N ARG A 22 1.63 0.62 -18.78
CA ARG A 22 0.61 0.01 -19.66
C ARG A 22 1.14 -0.30 -21.05
N VAL A 23 1.99 0.58 -21.60
CA VAL A 23 2.47 0.45 -22.99
C VAL A 23 3.52 -0.66 -23.09
N PHE A 24 4.32 -0.85 -22.05
CA PHE A 24 5.45 -1.78 -22.06
C PHE A 24 5.18 -3.14 -21.41
N LEU A 25 4.15 -3.26 -20.56
CA LEU A 25 3.93 -4.46 -19.74
C LEU A 25 2.58 -5.13 -20.00
N PRO A 26 2.48 -6.45 -19.80
CA PRO A 26 1.21 -7.17 -19.82
C PRO A 26 0.20 -6.57 -18.84
N LEU A 27 -1.08 -6.60 -19.21
CA LEU A 27 -2.18 -6.10 -18.36
C LEU A 27 -2.19 -6.72 -16.96
N PRO A 28 -1.98 -8.05 -16.80
CA PRO A 28 -2.05 -8.65 -15.47
C PRO A 28 -0.98 -8.12 -14.52
N PHE A 29 0.23 -7.99 -15.03
CA PHE A 29 1.39 -7.49 -14.30
C PHE A 29 1.21 -6.01 -13.91
N SER A 30 0.63 -5.21 -14.80
CA SER A 30 0.32 -3.81 -14.52
C SER A 30 -0.72 -3.65 -13.40
N ASN A 31 -1.76 -4.50 -13.38
CA ASN A 31 -2.76 -4.49 -12.31
C ASN A 31 -2.17 -4.91 -10.97
N GLU A 32 -1.30 -5.93 -10.95
CA GLU A 32 -0.60 -6.36 -9.74
C GLU A 32 0.26 -5.22 -9.16
N ILE A 33 1.04 -4.52 -10.01
CA ILE A 33 1.84 -3.37 -9.57
C ILE A 33 0.96 -2.27 -8.98
N ILE A 34 -0.17 -1.93 -9.61
CA ILE A 34 -1.06 -0.87 -9.12
C ILE A 34 -1.62 -1.23 -7.74
N ILE A 35 -2.15 -2.46 -7.58
CA ILE A 35 -2.70 -2.93 -6.32
C ILE A 35 -1.61 -2.95 -5.23
N PHE A 36 -0.43 -3.46 -5.55
CA PHE A 36 0.70 -3.53 -4.62
C PHE A 36 1.26 -2.14 -4.26
N SER A 37 1.19 -1.18 -5.19
CA SER A 37 1.52 0.22 -4.92
C SER A 37 0.55 0.83 -3.91
N ILE A 38 -0.76 0.62 -4.08
CA ILE A 38 -1.76 1.13 -3.12
C ILE A 38 -1.55 0.48 -1.75
N TYR A 39 -1.33 -0.84 -1.74
CA TYR A 39 -1.04 -1.59 -0.52
C TYR A 39 0.16 -1.02 0.25
N THR A 40 1.25 -0.72 -0.47
CA THR A 40 2.49 -0.22 0.12
C THR A 40 2.46 1.27 0.43
N MET A 41 1.57 2.06 -0.18
CA MET A 41 1.36 3.48 0.18
C MET A 41 0.90 3.64 1.64
N GLY A 42 -0.03 2.79 2.09
CA GLY A 42 -0.46 2.77 3.49
C GLY A 42 0.69 2.45 4.45
N CYS A 43 1.46 1.40 4.14
CA CYS A 43 2.64 1.01 4.92
C CYS A 43 3.70 2.11 4.95
N SER A 44 3.99 2.72 3.79
CA SER A 44 4.97 3.80 3.65
C SER A 44 4.58 5.06 4.41
N PHE A 45 3.28 5.37 4.50
CA PHE A 45 2.81 6.46 5.34
C PHE A 45 3.09 6.21 6.83
N LEU A 46 2.82 4.99 7.34
CA LEU A 46 3.11 4.65 8.74
C LEU A 46 4.60 4.68 9.04
N LEU A 47 5.40 4.02 8.21
CA LEU A 47 6.85 3.94 8.43
C LEU A 47 7.54 5.30 8.23
N GLY A 48 7.14 6.00 7.17
CA GLY A 48 7.71 7.28 6.76
C GLY A 48 7.37 8.42 7.71
N ARG A 49 6.08 8.59 8.04
CA ARG A 49 5.60 9.74 8.82
C ARG A 49 5.48 9.45 10.30
N VAL A 50 4.99 8.28 10.71
CA VAL A 50 4.77 7.96 12.13
C VAL A 50 5.98 7.25 12.75
N GLY A 51 6.76 6.54 11.93
CA GLY A 51 7.91 5.75 12.38
C GLY A 51 7.56 4.32 12.80
N PHE A 52 6.35 3.87 12.49
CA PHE A 52 5.89 2.54 12.86
C PHE A 52 6.12 1.54 11.72
N ILE A 53 6.88 0.48 12.02
CA ILE A 53 7.03 -0.67 11.13
C ILE A 53 5.84 -1.59 11.36
N SER A 54 5.03 -1.82 10.32
CA SER A 54 3.84 -2.66 10.41
C SER A 54 4.01 -3.93 9.59
N PHE A 55 4.34 -5.04 10.26
CA PHE A 55 4.30 -6.39 9.68
C PHE A 55 2.87 -6.97 9.63
N GLY A 56 1.87 -6.22 10.09
CA GLY A 56 0.46 -6.62 10.14
C GLY A 56 -0.35 -6.21 8.91
N GLN A 57 0.26 -5.54 7.94
CA GLN A 57 -0.38 -5.08 6.71
C GLN A 57 -1.14 -6.20 5.95
N PRO A 58 -0.64 -7.46 5.88
CA PRO A 58 -1.41 -8.54 5.26
C PRO A 58 -2.75 -8.79 5.95
N ALA A 59 -2.82 -8.62 7.28
CA ALA A 59 -4.05 -8.80 8.05
C ALA A 59 -5.13 -7.79 7.65
N TYR A 60 -4.75 -6.54 7.46
CA TYR A 60 -5.65 -5.47 7.00
C TYR A 60 -6.04 -5.65 5.53
N LEU A 61 -5.09 -6.08 4.69
CA LEU A 61 -5.33 -6.44 3.29
C LEU A 61 -6.41 -7.52 3.22
N ALA A 62 -6.25 -8.59 4.01
CA ALA A 62 -7.22 -9.68 4.04
C ALA A 62 -8.55 -9.28 4.63
N THR A 63 -8.59 -8.39 5.63
CA THR A 63 -9.87 -7.90 6.15
C THR A 63 -10.69 -7.24 5.04
N GLY A 64 -10.07 -6.41 4.19
CA GLY A 64 -10.73 -5.83 3.02
C GLY A 64 -11.10 -6.89 1.97
N ALA A 65 -10.19 -7.81 1.67
CA ALA A 65 -10.40 -8.88 0.69
C ALA A 65 -11.55 -9.83 1.07
N TYR A 66 -11.55 -10.34 2.31
CA TYR A 66 -12.59 -11.23 2.83
C TYR A 66 -13.94 -10.54 2.97
N ALA A 67 -13.98 -9.28 3.42
CA ALA A 67 -15.24 -8.54 3.50
C ALA A 67 -15.87 -8.35 2.12
N THR A 68 -15.05 -8.03 1.11
CA THR A 68 -15.48 -7.97 -0.30
C THR A 68 -15.92 -9.34 -0.82
N ALA A 69 -15.15 -10.40 -0.52
CA ALA A 69 -15.48 -11.76 -0.91
C ALA A 69 -16.79 -12.26 -0.30
N PHE A 70 -17.04 -11.99 0.99
CA PHE A 70 -18.30 -12.38 1.63
C PHE A 70 -19.50 -11.71 0.98
N TYR A 71 -19.40 -10.43 0.62
CA TYR A 71 -20.46 -9.76 -0.12
C TYR A 71 -20.70 -10.42 -1.49
N LEU A 72 -19.64 -10.63 -2.28
CA LEU A 72 -19.74 -11.14 -3.65
C LEU A 72 -20.09 -12.64 -3.73
N TYR A 73 -19.77 -13.40 -2.70
CA TYR A 73 -20.05 -14.82 -2.63
C TYR A 73 -21.47 -15.10 -2.10
N TYR A 74 -21.93 -14.37 -1.08
CA TYR A 74 -23.18 -14.69 -0.37
C TYR A 74 -24.35 -13.75 -0.66
N PHE A 75 -24.11 -12.46 -0.88
CA PHE A 75 -25.17 -11.46 -0.77
C PHE A 75 -25.50 -10.76 -2.09
N GLY A 76 -24.49 -10.38 -2.88
CA GLY A 76 -24.70 -9.55 -4.06
C GLY A 76 -23.63 -9.74 -5.12
N THR A 77 -23.82 -9.05 -6.24
CA THR A 77 -23.01 -9.23 -7.45
C THR A 77 -22.25 -7.96 -7.86
N ASN A 78 -22.50 -6.83 -7.16
CA ASN A 78 -21.95 -5.54 -7.53
C ASN A 78 -20.54 -5.30 -6.91
N PRO A 79 -19.47 -5.29 -7.72
CA PRO A 79 -18.11 -5.16 -7.21
C PRO A 79 -17.82 -3.83 -6.50
N TYR A 80 -18.50 -2.73 -6.85
CA TYR A 80 -18.30 -1.45 -6.15
C TYR A 80 -18.81 -1.48 -4.71
N ILE A 81 -19.96 -2.14 -4.49
CA ILE A 81 -20.52 -2.32 -3.15
C ILE A 81 -19.60 -3.24 -2.34
N GLY A 82 -19.07 -4.29 -2.97
CA GLY A 82 -18.08 -5.17 -2.36
C GLY A 82 -16.81 -4.41 -1.91
N ILE A 83 -16.29 -3.51 -2.75
CA ILE A 83 -15.14 -2.67 -2.39
C ILE A 83 -15.49 -1.72 -1.24
N LEU A 84 -16.66 -1.08 -1.28
CA LEU A 84 -17.10 -0.18 -0.20
C LEU A 84 -17.20 -0.92 1.15
N ILE A 85 -17.78 -2.12 1.15
CA ILE A 85 -17.87 -2.97 2.34
C ILE A 85 -16.47 -3.32 2.87
N GLY A 86 -15.52 -3.61 2.00
CA GLY A 86 -14.14 -3.89 2.41
C GLY A 86 -13.41 -2.67 2.98
N ILE A 87 -13.63 -1.47 2.44
CA ILE A 87 -13.15 -0.21 3.04
C ILE A 87 -13.72 -0.04 4.45
N LEU A 88 -15.04 -0.21 4.60
CA LEU A 88 -15.73 -0.07 5.89
C LEU A 88 -15.23 -1.09 6.91
N ALA A 89 -15.02 -2.34 6.50
CA ALA A 89 -14.42 -3.37 7.34
C ALA A 89 -12.99 -3.00 7.77
N GLY A 90 -12.19 -2.43 6.86
CA GLY A 90 -10.87 -1.90 7.13
C GLY A 90 -10.86 -0.75 8.15
N VAL A 91 -11.80 0.18 8.05
CA VAL A 91 -11.99 1.26 9.04
C VAL A 91 -12.37 0.67 10.40
N LEU A 92 -13.34 -0.24 10.42
CA LEU A 92 -13.86 -0.84 11.64
C LEU A 92 -12.79 -1.64 12.38
N ILE A 93 -12.06 -2.53 11.69
CA ILE A 93 -10.98 -3.31 12.32
C ILE A 93 -9.87 -2.39 12.83
N SER A 94 -9.54 -1.34 12.09
CA SER A 94 -8.48 -0.40 12.49
C SER A 94 -8.89 0.45 13.69
N LEU A 95 -10.17 0.79 13.83
CA LEU A 95 -10.70 1.50 14.99
C LEU A 95 -10.79 0.61 16.24
N ILE A 96 -11.06 -0.69 16.07
CA ILE A 96 -11.11 -1.65 17.18
C ILE A 96 -9.69 -1.94 17.68
N VAL A 97 -8.77 -2.21 16.76
CA VAL A 97 -7.41 -2.69 17.08
C VAL A 97 -6.45 -1.53 17.34
N GLY A 98 -6.61 -0.41 16.63
CA GLY A 98 -5.72 0.75 16.70
C GLY A 98 -5.50 1.33 18.11
N PRO A 99 -6.52 1.49 18.96
CA PRO A 99 -6.37 2.02 20.31
C PRO A 99 -5.42 1.20 21.19
N LEU A 100 -5.33 -0.11 20.95
CA LEU A 100 -4.42 -1.00 21.67
C LEU A 100 -3.01 -0.88 21.11
N PHE A 101 -2.88 -0.85 19.78
CA PHE A 101 -1.59 -0.98 19.10
C PHE A 101 -0.79 0.32 19.17
N VAL A 102 -1.45 1.46 19.00
CA VAL A 102 -0.82 2.78 18.95
C VAL A 102 -0.17 3.20 20.28
N ARG A 103 -0.52 2.54 21.38
CA ARG A 103 0.07 2.77 22.71
C ARG A 103 1.43 2.07 22.89
N LEU A 104 1.76 1.14 22.01
CA LEU A 104 3.00 0.37 22.07
C LEU A 104 4.16 1.19 21.54
N ARG A 105 5.38 0.92 22.02
CA ARG A 105 6.60 1.42 21.37
C ARG A 105 6.77 0.75 20.00
N SER A 106 7.51 1.39 19.10
CA SER A 106 7.67 0.96 17.70
C SER A 106 8.00 -0.53 17.54
N ASP A 107 8.92 -1.06 18.34
CA ASP A 107 9.37 -2.46 18.20
C ASP A 107 8.29 -3.46 18.62
N TYR A 108 7.63 -3.21 19.76
CA TYR A 108 6.49 -4.00 20.21
C TYR A 108 5.30 -3.89 19.27
N PHE A 109 5.07 -2.71 18.68
CA PHE A 109 4.03 -2.50 17.68
C PHE A 109 4.23 -3.40 16.46
N ALA A 110 5.48 -3.58 16.01
CA ALA A 110 5.79 -4.45 14.88
C ALA A 110 5.48 -5.93 15.18
N LEU A 111 5.88 -6.42 16.36
CA LEU A 111 5.66 -7.80 16.81
C LEU A 111 4.17 -8.12 17.02
N VAL A 112 3.43 -7.22 17.67
CA VAL A 112 1.99 -7.41 17.92
C VAL A 112 1.19 -7.34 16.61
N ASN A 113 1.61 -6.52 15.66
CA ASN A 113 1.04 -6.52 14.31
C ASN A 113 1.30 -7.80 13.52
N LEU A 114 2.51 -8.35 13.61
CA LEU A 114 2.79 -9.65 13.01
C LEU A 114 1.89 -10.74 13.62
N ALA A 115 1.74 -10.74 14.94
CA ALA A 115 0.83 -11.66 15.63
C ALA A 115 -0.62 -11.50 15.14
N LEU A 116 -1.09 -10.28 14.89
CA LEU A 116 -2.42 -10.04 14.31
C LEU A 116 -2.59 -10.69 12.93
N ALA A 117 -1.57 -10.62 12.06
CA ALA A 117 -1.60 -11.28 10.76
C ALA A 117 -1.74 -12.80 10.90
N VAL A 118 -0.97 -13.41 11.82
CA VAL A 118 -1.04 -14.85 12.12
C VAL A 118 -2.39 -15.25 12.73
N ILE A 119 -2.95 -14.42 13.62
CA ILE A 119 -4.27 -14.65 14.20
C ILE A 119 -5.34 -14.63 13.11
N ILE A 120 -5.33 -13.64 12.22
CA ILE A 120 -6.29 -13.55 11.11
C ILE A 120 -6.11 -14.74 10.16
N PHE A 121 -4.87 -15.16 9.87
CA PHE A 121 -4.59 -16.35 9.08
C PHE A 121 -5.28 -17.59 9.65
N TYR A 122 -5.02 -17.95 10.91
CA TYR A 122 -5.62 -19.14 11.52
C TYR A 122 -7.12 -19.00 11.76
N MET A 123 -7.60 -17.78 12.01
CA MET A 123 -9.03 -17.50 12.13
C MET A 123 -9.74 -17.81 10.81
N MET A 124 -9.22 -17.32 9.68
CA MET A 124 -9.81 -17.58 8.36
C MET A 124 -9.60 -19.03 7.89
N GLN A 125 -8.47 -19.64 8.22
CA GLN A 125 -8.14 -21.00 7.80
C GLN A 125 -8.91 -22.08 8.58
N LYS A 126 -8.99 -21.96 9.90
CA LYS A 126 -9.51 -23.02 10.80
C LYS A 126 -10.83 -22.64 11.46
N VAL A 127 -10.87 -21.51 12.15
CA VAL A 127 -12.03 -21.14 12.99
C VAL A 127 -13.27 -20.84 12.14
N LEU A 128 -13.08 -20.10 11.06
CA LEU A 128 -14.13 -19.69 10.12
C LEU A 128 -14.22 -20.60 8.90
N ALA A 129 -13.56 -21.77 8.90
CA ALA A 129 -13.47 -22.67 7.75
C ALA A 129 -14.83 -23.07 7.15
N SER A 130 -15.88 -23.13 7.97
CA SER A 130 -17.25 -23.39 7.51
C SER A 130 -17.78 -22.32 6.54
N ILE A 131 -17.39 -21.06 6.76
CA ILE A 131 -17.79 -19.89 6.00
C ILE A 131 -16.74 -19.57 4.91
N THR A 132 -15.46 -19.45 5.27
CA THR A 132 -14.39 -19.08 4.32
C THR A 132 -13.96 -20.20 3.38
N LYS A 133 -14.42 -21.43 3.64
CA LYS A 133 -13.93 -22.67 3.01
C LYS A 133 -12.46 -22.97 3.29
N GLY A 134 -11.86 -22.33 4.29
CA GLY A 134 -10.50 -22.58 4.76
C GLY A 134 -9.47 -22.47 3.63
N ASP A 135 -8.63 -23.50 3.48
CA ASP A 135 -7.58 -23.54 2.45
C ASP A 135 -8.10 -23.55 1.01
N ASN A 136 -9.34 -24.00 0.78
CA ASN A 136 -9.95 -23.97 -0.55
C ASN A 136 -10.29 -22.54 -0.99
N GLY A 137 -10.45 -21.62 -0.04
CA GLY A 137 -10.80 -20.22 -0.23
C GLY A 137 -12.18 -20.00 -0.87
N LEU A 138 -12.51 -18.73 -1.09
CA LEU A 138 -13.78 -18.30 -1.69
C LEU A 138 -13.57 -17.92 -3.16
N TRP A 139 -14.20 -18.66 -4.07
CA TRP A 139 -14.22 -18.39 -5.51
C TRP A 139 -15.55 -17.73 -5.89
N PHE A 140 -15.50 -16.49 -6.39
CA PHE A 140 -16.70 -15.69 -6.69
C PHE A 140 -16.59 -14.91 -8.00
N LEU A 141 -15.58 -15.21 -8.84
CA LEU A 141 -15.37 -14.52 -10.12
C LEU A 141 -16.63 -14.55 -11.02
N THR A 142 -17.36 -15.66 -11.04
CA THR A 142 -18.60 -15.83 -11.83
C THR A 142 -19.77 -15.02 -11.31
N ASN A 143 -19.73 -14.57 -10.05
CA ASN A 143 -20.81 -13.82 -9.42
C ASN A 143 -20.69 -12.31 -9.67
N ILE A 144 -19.57 -11.84 -10.26
CA ILE A 144 -19.34 -10.42 -10.51
C ILE A 144 -20.16 -9.99 -11.72
N ALA A 145 -21.20 -9.20 -11.47
CA ALA A 145 -22.06 -8.66 -12.53
C ALA A 145 -21.37 -7.50 -13.25
N SER A 146 -21.63 -7.39 -14.55
CA SER A 146 -21.22 -6.23 -15.33
C SER A 146 -21.86 -4.95 -14.80
N THR A 147 -21.04 -3.91 -14.62
CA THR A 147 -21.51 -2.62 -14.10
C THR A 147 -21.67 -1.58 -15.22
N PRO A 148 -22.61 -0.61 -15.09
CA PRO A 148 -22.93 0.32 -16.17
C PRO A 148 -21.85 1.37 -16.49
N ILE A 149 -20.94 1.67 -15.55
CA ILE A 149 -19.91 2.73 -15.72
C ILE A 149 -18.59 2.11 -16.20
N LEU A 150 -17.96 1.28 -15.37
CA LEU A 150 -16.73 0.56 -15.68
C LEU A 150 -16.88 -0.89 -15.27
N ASP A 151 -17.22 -1.75 -16.23
CA ASP A 151 -17.36 -3.19 -16.00
C ASP A 151 -16.08 -3.83 -15.42
N LEU A 152 -16.05 -4.02 -14.10
CA LEU A 152 -14.89 -4.54 -13.36
C LEU A 152 -14.60 -6.01 -13.67
N SER A 153 -15.51 -6.73 -14.32
CA SER A 153 -15.27 -8.09 -14.82
C SER A 153 -14.32 -8.10 -16.02
N ARG A 154 -14.14 -6.96 -16.70
CA ARG A 154 -13.22 -6.84 -17.85
C ARG A 154 -11.85 -6.33 -17.39
N PRO A 155 -10.74 -7.02 -17.72
CA PRO A 155 -9.39 -6.62 -17.28
C PRO A 155 -8.99 -5.19 -17.65
N ASN A 156 -9.41 -4.70 -18.83
CA ASN A 156 -9.12 -3.34 -19.29
C ASN A 156 -9.84 -2.26 -18.47
N HIS A 157 -11.10 -2.49 -18.13
CA HIS A 157 -11.89 -1.56 -17.34
C HIS A 157 -11.44 -1.58 -15.88
N PHE A 158 -11.08 -2.75 -15.36
CA PHE A 158 -10.45 -2.89 -14.05
C PHE A 158 -9.15 -2.08 -13.97
N TYR A 159 -8.29 -2.17 -14.99
CA TYR A 159 -7.05 -1.37 -15.03
C TYR A 159 -7.32 0.14 -14.93
N ILE A 160 -8.28 0.66 -15.71
CA ILE A 160 -8.64 2.08 -15.68
C ILE A 160 -9.15 2.47 -14.29
N PHE A 161 -10.04 1.67 -13.71
CA PHE A 161 -10.54 1.88 -12.36
C PHE A 161 -9.42 1.88 -11.33
N ALA A 162 -8.56 0.86 -11.34
CA ALA A 162 -7.46 0.71 -10.40
C ALA A 162 -6.46 1.86 -10.51
N PHE A 163 -6.17 2.30 -11.73
CA PHE A 163 -5.32 3.46 -12.00
C PHE A 163 -5.93 4.75 -11.42
N LEU A 164 -7.22 5.00 -11.62
CA LEU A 164 -7.91 6.17 -11.06
C LEU A 164 -7.90 6.14 -9.54
N VAL A 165 -8.12 4.98 -8.93
CA VAL A 165 -8.05 4.79 -7.47
C VAL A 165 -6.64 5.04 -6.95
N ALA A 166 -5.60 4.50 -7.61
CA ALA A 166 -4.22 4.74 -7.23
C ALA A 166 -3.85 6.23 -7.31
N LEU A 167 -4.30 6.93 -8.36
CA LEU A 167 -4.09 8.37 -8.51
C LEU A 167 -4.81 9.14 -7.40
N ALA A 168 -6.05 8.78 -7.08
CA ALA A 168 -6.82 9.41 -5.99
C ALA A 168 -6.12 9.23 -4.63
N ILE A 169 -5.61 8.03 -4.33
CA ILE A 169 -4.88 7.74 -3.08
C ILE A 169 -3.55 8.48 -3.03
N TRP A 170 -2.81 8.50 -4.13
CA TRP A 170 -1.58 9.28 -4.24
C TRP A 170 -1.84 10.77 -3.98
N ALA A 171 -2.88 11.33 -4.60
CA ALA A 171 -3.27 12.73 -4.42
C ALA A 171 -3.73 13.00 -2.98
N PHE A 172 -4.47 12.07 -2.38
CA PHE A 172 -4.90 12.13 -0.99
C PHE A 172 -3.70 12.16 -0.03
N TYR A 173 -2.72 11.26 -0.19
CA TYR A 173 -1.51 11.27 0.64
C TYR A 173 -0.64 12.49 0.38
N LYS A 174 -0.59 12.99 -0.86
CA LYS A 174 0.11 14.25 -1.15
C LYS A 174 -0.51 15.42 -0.39
N TYR A 175 -1.84 15.52 -0.44
CA TYR A 175 -2.59 16.52 0.31
C TYR A 175 -2.35 16.38 1.80
N LEU A 176 -2.53 15.18 2.35
CA LEU A 176 -2.33 14.87 3.78
C LEU A 176 -0.93 15.27 4.25
N ASN A 177 0.09 15.01 3.43
CA ASN A 177 1.48 15.35 3.70
C ASN A 177 1.76 16.85 3.79
N ASP A 178 0.99 17.67 3.08
CA ASP A 178 1.10 19.13 3.06
C ASP A 178 0.24 19.78 4.18
N THR A 179 -0.64 19.02 4.83
CA THR A 179 -1.46 19.51 5.96
C THR A 179 -0.73 19.50 7.31
N LEU A 180 -1.29 20.22 8.29
CA LEU A 180 -0.82 20.22 9.68
C LEU A 180 -0.78 18.79 10.27
N PHE A 181 -1.74 17.93 9.91
CA PHE A 181 -1.76 16.55 10.38
C PHE A 181 -0.52 15.78 9.94
N GLY A 182 -0.14 15.88 8.66
CA GLY A 182 1.08 15.26 8.14
C GLY A 182 2.36 15.76 8.79
N ALA A 183 2.39 17.04 9.20
CA ALA A 183 3.48 17.63 9.97
C ALA A 183 3.50 17.12 11.42
N CYS A 184 2.34 17.02 12.07
CA CYS A 184 2.20 16.45 13.41
C CYS A 184 2.61 14.96 13.47
N CYS A 185 2.27 14.16 12.44
CA CYS A 185 2.74 12.78 12.35
C CYS A 185 4.28 12.73 12.33
N LEU A 186 4.91 13.54 11.46
CA LEU A 186 6.37 13.60 11.36
C LEU A 186 7.02 14.09 12.67
N ALA A 187 6.42 15.10 13.31
CA ALA A 187 6.90 15.58 14.60
C ALA A 187 6.80 14.50 15.69
N SER A 188 5.73 13.71 15.69
CA SER A 188 5.52 12.58 16.62
C SER A 188 6.55 11.46 16.41
N LYS A 189 7.05 11.29 15.19
CA LYS A 189 8.16 10.38 14.89
C LYS A 189 9.50 10.88 15.43
N ILE A 190 9.77 12.18 15.34
CA ILE A 190 11.06 12.77 15.75
C ILE A 190 11.17 12.88 17.28
N ASN A 191 10.14 13.43 17.93
CA ASN A 191 10.14 13.60 19.38
C ASN A 191 8.72 13.70 19.92
N GLU A 192 8.27 12.62 20.58
CA GLU A 192 6.93 12.52 21.16
C GLU A 192 6.67 13.56 22.25
N ASP A 193 7.66 13.84 23.09
CA ASP A 193 7.53 14.75 24.23
C ASP A 193 7.30 16.19 23.75
N LYS A 194 8.03 16.63 22.71
CA LYS A 194 7.85 17.96 22.10
C LYS A 194 6.43 18.16 21.57
N VAL A 195 5.84 17.15 20.92
CA VAL A 195 4.46 17.21 20.43
C VAL A 195 3.47 17.35 21.58
N LYS A 196 3.73 16.67 22.70
CA LYS A 196 2.91 16.76 23.92
C LYS A 196 3.02 18.13 24.59
N PHE A 197 4.21 18.73 24.64
CA PHE A 197 4.41 20.10 25.14
C PHE A 197 3.66 21.15 24.31
N LEU A 198 3.50 20.93 23.01
CA LEU A 198 2.70 21.79 22.12
C LEU A 198 1.17 21.59 22.29
N GLY A 199 0.74 20.74 23.23
CA GLY A 199 -0.68 20.49 23.52
C GLY A 199 -1.35 19.43 22.62
N TYR A 200 -0.60 18.78 21.73
CA TYR A 200 -1.14 17.73 20.86
C TYR A 200 -1.10 16.36 21.53
N SER A 201 -2.13 15.54 21.28
CA SER A 201 -2.18 14.16 21.74
C SER A 201 -1.51 13.21 20.75
N ASN A 202 -0.37 12.63 21.12
CA ASN A 202 0.32 11.60 20.31
C ASN A 202 -0.62 10.43 19.99
N PHE A 203 -1.44 10.00 20.95
CA PHE A 203 -2.38 8.90 20.76
C PHE A 203 -3.37 9.19 19.62
N LYS A 204 -4.02 10.36 19.61
CA LYS A 204 -5.01 10.71 18.57
C LYS A 204 -4.36 10.82 17.19
N ILE A 205 -3.18 11.43 17.11
CA ILE A 205 -2.44 11.60 15.84
C ILE A 205 -2.09 10.23 15.26
N ARG A 206 -1.51 9.36 16.08
CA ARG A 206 -1.09 8.02 15.67
C ARG A 206 -2.27 7.12 15.35
N LEU A 207 -3.37 7.20 16.11
CA LEU A 207 -4.60 6.44 15.84
C LEU A 207 -5.21 6.82 14.50
N LEU A 208 -5.33 8.11 14.21
CA LEU A 208 -5.84 8.55 12.92
C LEU A 208 -4.92 8.11 11.77
N ALA A 209 -3.61 8.21 11.96
CA ALA A 209 -2.64 7.77 10.95
C ALA A 209 -2.71 6.26 10.69
N PHE A 210 -2.89 5.47 11.76
CA PHE A 210 -3.08 4.02 11.71
C PHE A 210 -4.35 3.64 10.96
N VAL A 211 -5.48 4.29 11.27
CA VAL A 211 -6.74 4.05 10.57
C VAL A 211 -6.61 4.39 9.09
N ILE A 212 -6.09 5.58 8.75
CA ILE A 212 -5.92 5.99 7.35
C ILE A 212 -5.06 4.98 6.57
N ALA A 213 -3.89 4.61 7.11
CA ALA A 213 -2.99 3.66 6.45
C ALA A 213 -3.64 2.28 6.25
N ASN A 214 -4.19 1.70 7.30
CA ASN A 214 -4.76 0.36 7.21
C ASN A 214 -6.06 0.31 6.41
N THR A 215 -6.82 1.41 6.34
CA THR A 215 -7.95 1.54 5.42
C THR A 215 -7.50 1.55 3.96
N THR A 216 -6.39 2.23 3.62
CA THR A 216 -5.84 2.16 2.24
C THR A 216 -5.33 0.78 1.88
N THR A 217 -4.74 0.07 2.85
CA THR A 217 -4.36 -1.34 2.72
C THR A 217 -5.58 -2.25 2.52
N ALA A 218 -6.66 -2.05 3.29
CA ALA A 218 -7.89 -2.82 3.12
C ALA A 218 -8.52 -2.56 1.75
N LEU A 219 -8.51 -1.32 1.26
CA LEU A 219 -8.93 -0.97 -0.10
C LEU A 219 -8.14 -1.73 -1.17
N ALA A 220 -6.80 -1.81 -1.03
CA ALA A 220 -5.98 -2.63 -1.92
C ALA A 220 -6.39 -4.10 -1.88
N GLY A 221 -6.74 -4.62 -0.70
CA GLY A 221 -7.21 -5.99 -0.51
C GLY A 221 -8.55 -6.26 -1.18
N SER A 222 -9.49 -5.31 -1.09
CA SER A 222 -10.76 -5.39 -1.81
C SER A 222 -10.57 -5.39 -3.32
N MET A 223 -9.66 -4.54 -3.83
CA MET A 223 -9.31 -4.53 -5.26
C MET A 223 -8.63 -5.84 -5.68
N TYR A 224 -7.74 -6.38 -4.85
CA TYR A 224 -7.11 -7.69 -5.06
C TYR A 224 -8.14 -8.82 -5.17
N ALA A 225 -9.13 -8.83 -4.27
CA ALA A 225 -10.22 -9.80 -4.27
C ALA A 225 -11.08 -9.71 -5.53
N VAL A 226 -11.45 -8.50 -5.98
CA VAL A 226 -12.22 -8.30 -7.22
C VAL A 226 -11.41 -8.69 -8.45
N TYR A 227 -10.12 -8.35 -8.47
CA TYR A 227 -9.24 -8.61 -9.60
C TYR A 227 -9.02 -10.12 -9.84
N LEU A 228 -8.71 -10.86 -8.79
CA LEU A 228 -8.48 -12.30 -8.89
C LEU A 228 -9.78 -13.12 -8.87
N GLY A 229 -10.87 -12.55 -8.34
CA GLY A 229 -12.14 -13.25 -8.13
C GLY A 229 -12.05 -14.42 -7.15
N PHE A 230 -11.00 -14.41 -6.32
CA PHE A 230 -10.67 -15.45 -5.36
C PHE A 230 -9.97 -14.88 -4.13
N VAL A 231 -10.25 -15.43 -2.95
CA VAL A 231 -9.56 -15.09 -1.70
C VAL A 231 -9.23 -16.35 -0.91
N SER A 232 -7.97 -16.47 -0.47
CA SER A 232 -7.46 -17.57 0.36
C SER A 232 -6.74 -17.06 1.62
N PRO A 233 -6.67 -17.85 2.71
CA PRO A 233 -5.93 -17.47 3.92
C PRO A 233 -4.45 -17.20 3.68
N GLU A 234 -3.85 -17.82 2.65
CA GLU A 234 -2.43 -17.65 2.33
C GLU A 234 -1.99 -16.20 2.09
N MET A 235 -2.92 -15.28 1.79
CA MET A 235 -2.59 -13.86 1.66
C MET A 235 -2.17 -13.19 2.98
N THR A 236 -2.52 -13.77 4.13
CA THR A 236 -2.13 -13.30 5.47
C THR A 236 -1.01 -14.11 6.09
N SER A 237 -0.33 -14.98 5.32
CA SER A 237 0.72 -15.81 5.88
C SER A 237 1.85 -14.94 6.43
N ALA A 238 2.50 -15.44 7.48
CA ALA A 238 3.62 -14.75 8.11
C ALA A 238 4.78 -14.50 7.13
N HIS A 239 4.92 -15.34 6.11
CA HIS A 239 5.92 -15.20 5.05
C HIS A 239 5.73 -13.90 4.25
N ARG A 240 4.49 -13.50 3.96
CA ARG A 240 4.17 -12.26 3.22
C ARG A 240 4.17 -10.99 4.08
N ALA A 241 4.36 -11.11 5.39
CA ALA A 241 4.36 -9.98 6.31
C ALA A 241 5.48 -8.98 6.03
N ALA A 242 6.62 -9.47 5.54
CA ALA A 242 7.78 -8.65 5.21
C ALA A 242 7.59 -7.86 3.91
N ASP A 243 6.84 -8.38 2.93
CA ASP A 243 6.71 -7.80 1.59
C ASP A 243 6.39 -6.30 1.55
N PRO A 244 5.34 -5.80 2.23
CA PRO A 244 5.01 -4.37 2.18
C PRO A 244 6.11 -3.49 2.78
N VAL A 245 6.81 -3.99 3.80
CA VAL A 245 7.94 -3.30 4.44
C VAL A 245 9.13 -3.28 3.50
N VAL A 246 9.46 -4.42 2.88
CA VAL A 246 10.52 -4.56 1.88
C VAL A 246 10.30 -3.58 0.73
N VAL A 247 9.10 -3.56 0.16
CA VAL A 247 8.76 -2.66 -0.95
C VAL A 247 8.86 -1.20 -0.57
N THR A 248 8.41 -0.86 0.64
CA THR A 248 8.51 0.50 1.16
C THR A 248 9.97 0.95 1.31
N ILE A 249 10.83 0.09 1.86
CA ILE A 249 12.26 0.39 2.07
C ILE A 249 12.97 0.50 0.71
N LEU A 250 12.73 -0.47 -0.18
CA LEU A 250 13.33 -0.53 -1.51
C LEU A 250 12.93 0.68 -2.35
N GLY A 251 11.66 1.07 -2.31
CA GLY A 251 11.15 2.26 -2.97
C GLY A 251 11.72 3.57 -2.40
N GLY A 252 11.90 3.64 -1.07
CA GLY A 252 12.41 4.80 -0.34
C GLY A 252 11.42 5.28 0.73
N VAL A 253 11.80 5.10 1.98
CA VAL A 253 10.95 5.38 3.16
C VAL A 253 10.58 6.86 3.23
N GLY A 254 9.30 7.16 3.42
CA GLY A 254 8.81 8.54 3.60
C GLY A 254 8.74 9.36 2.30
N THR A 255 9.02 8.75 1.15
CA THR A 255 8.78 9.37 -0.15
C THR A 255 7.41 8.97 -0.69
N LEU A 256 6.73 9.91 -1.35
CA LEU A 256 5.38 9.66 -1.89
C LEU A 256 5.40 8.72 -3.12
N TYR A 257 6.48 8.76 -3.91
CA TYR A 257 6.64 7.92 -5.10
C TYR A 257 7.32 6.59 -4.80
N GLY A 258 7.98 6.46 -3.64
CA GLY A 258 8.65 5.24 -3.21
C GLY A 258 7.78 3.99 -3.34
N PRO A 259 6.53 3.96 -2.85
CA PRO A 259 5.63 2.81 -3.00
C PRO A 259 5.43 2.36 -4.45
N ILE A 260 5.30 3.30 -5.39
CA ILE A 260 5.08 2.98 -6.82
C ILE A 260 6.34 2.36 -7.41
N VAL A 261 7.49 3.00 -7.19
CA VAL A 261 8.79 2.54 -7.71
C VAL A 261 9.20 1.22 -7.07
N GLY A 262 8.98 1.09 -5.77
CA GLY A 262 9.22 -0.12 -5.01
C GLY A 262 8.36 -1.27 -5.50
N ALA A 263 7.07 -1.05 -5.75
CA ALA A 263 6.17 -2.08 -6.27
C ALA A 263 6.61 -2.56 -7.66
N ILE A 264 6.97 -1.64 -8.57
CA ILE A 264 7.50 -2.00 -9.90
C ILE A 264 8.76 -2.86 -9.77
N ALA A 265 9.71 -2.41 -8.95
CA ALA A 265 10.99 -3.09 -8.79
C ALA A 265 10.82 -4.46 -8.11
N TYR A 266 10.05 -4.55 -7.02
CA TYR A 266 9.81 -5.78 -6.29
C TYR A 266 9.02 -6.78 -7.12
N THR A 267 7.91 -6.38 -7.74
CA THR A 267 7.08 -7.28 -8.57
C THR A 267 7.86 -7.73 -9.80
N GLY A 268 8.65 -6.85 -10.43
CA GLY A 268 9.51 -7.23 -11.55
C GLY A 268 10.64 -8.19 -11.17
N MET A 269 11.28 -7.97 -10.01
CA MET A 269 12.27 -8.91 -9.49
C MET A 269 11.65 -10.26 -9.13
N LYS A 270 10.50 -10.26 -8.46
CA LYS A 270 9.76 -11.48 -8.13
C LYS A 270 9.43 -12.28 -9.39
N ASP A 271 8.90 -11.65 -10.43
CA ASP A 271 8.51 -12.31 -11.67
C ASP A 271 9.73 -12.91 -12.40
N LEU A 272 10.81 -12.14 -12.54
CA LEU A 272 12.04 -12.60 -13.21
C LEU A 272 12.79 -13.69 -12.42
N ILE A 273 12.88 -13.55 -11.10
CA ILE A 273 13.68 -14.44 -10.25
C ILE A 273 12.92 -15.72 -9.92
N SER A 274 11.60 -15.66 -9.74
CA SER A 274 10.78 -16.86 -9.50
C SER A 274 10.85 -17.85 -10.67
N GLY A 275 11.09 -17.39 -11.89
CA GLY A 275 11.34 -18.24 -13.06
C GLY A 275 12.73 -18.91 -13.09
N LEU A 276 13.69 -18.42 -12.30
CA LEU A 276 15.09 -18.90 -12.28
C LEU A 276 15.43 -19.71 -11.02
N ILE A 277 14.90 -19.31 -9.86
CA ILE A 277 15.26 -19.84 -8.53
C ILE A 277 13.98 -20.12 -7.74
N GLY A 278 13.81 -21.35 -7.24
CA GLY A 278 12.64 -21.71 -6.41
C GLY A 278 12.53 -20.92 -5.10
N ASN A 279 13.67 -20.55 -4.49
CA ASN A 279 13.74 -19.78 -3.25
C ASN A 279 14.00 -18.27 -3.49
N TRP A 280 13.25 -17.66 -4.39
CA TRP A 280 13.36 -16.24 -4.75
C TRP A 280 13.28 -15.29 -3.54
N GLU A 281 12.56 -15.67 -2.48
CA GLU A 281 12.43 -14.92 -1.22
C GLU A 281 13.79 -14.68 -0.53
N LEU A 282 14.70 -15.66 -0.56
CA LEU A 282 16.05 -15.52 0.02
C LEU A 282 16.86 -14.44 -0.71
N PHE A 283 16.73 -14.37 -2.03
CA PHE A 283 17.41 -13.37 -2.84
C PHE A 283 16.90 -11.96 -2.50
N ILE A 284 15.59 -11.79 -2.37
CA ILE A 284 15.00 -10.51 -1.97
C ILE A 284 15.45 -10.11 -0.56
N GLY A 285 15.52 -11.06 0.37
CA GLY A 285 16.06 -10.81 1.72
C GLY A 285 17.51 -10.31 1.69
N PHE A 286 18.36 -10.95 0.90
CA PHE A 286 19.77 -10.53 0.75
C PHE A 286 19.88 -9.15 0.09
N LEU A 287 19.10 -8.90 -0.97
CA LEU A 287 19.02 -7.60 -1.64
C LEU A 287 18.58 -6.50 -0.67
N LEU A 288 17.59 -6.77 0.17
CA LEU A 288 17.12 -5.81 1.17
C LEU A 288 18.21 -5.48 2.19
N VAL A 289 18.91 -6.49 2.72
CA VAL A 289 20.05 -6.28 3.64
C VAL A 289 21.11 -5.42 2.95
N PHE A 290 21.44 -5.72 1.69
CA PHE A 290 22.39 -4.94 0.91
C PHE A 290 21.95 -3.48 0.73
N ILE A 291 20.69 -3.23 0.37
CA ILE A 291 20.15 -1.87 0.20
C ILE A 291 20.16 -1.11 1.52
N MET A 292 19.78 -1.76 2.63
CA MET A 292 19.80 -1.14 3.96
C MET A 292 21.24 -0.75 4.38
N LEU A 293 22.23 -1.58 4.04
CA LEU A 293 23.64 -1.28 4.28
C LEU A 293 24.20 -0.21 3.33
N ALA A 294 23.70 -0.15 2.09
CA ALA A 294 24.17 0.78 1.06
C ALA A 294 23.62 2.22 1.23
N GLY A 295 22.53 2.41 1.98
CA GLY A 295 22.09 3.73 2.44
C GLY A 295 20.57 3.91 2.54
N GLU A 296 20.16 4.80 3.46
CA GLU A 296 18.78 4.99 3.91
C GLU A 296 17.80 5.58 2.87
N LYS A 297 18.24 5.90 1.65
CA LYS A 297 17.44 6.67 0.68
C LYS A 297 16.57 5.82 -0.27
N GLY A 298 16.81 4.51 -0.37
CA GLY A 298 16.11 3.63 -1.33
C GLY A 298 16.31 4.05 -2.79
N ILE A 299 15.58 3.41 -3.71
CA ILE A 299 15.70 3.67 -5.16
C ILE A 299 15.25 5.09 -5.49
N TRP A 300 14.06 5.50 -5.05
CA TRP A 300 13.53 6.83 -5.39
C TRP A 300 14.30 7.96 -4.72
N GLY A 301 14.70 7.82 -3.44
CA GLY A 301 15.46 8.85 -2.75
C GLY A 301 16.88 9.04 -3.29
N THR A 302 17.43 8.05 -4.00
CA THR A 302 18.69 8.16 -4.74
C THR A 302 18.48 8.81 -6.12
N LEU A 303 17.40 8.45 -6.81
CA LEU A 303 17.07 8.99 -8.14
C LEU A 303 16.59 10.45 -8.12
N GLU A 304 15.79 10.85 -7.13
CA GLU A 304 15.22 12.21 -7.03
C GLU A 304 16.28 13.33 -7.10
N PRO A 305 17.37 13.32 -6.31
CA PRO A 305 18.40 14.35 -6.38
C PRO A 305 19.17 14.35 -7.72
N LEU A 306 19.37 13.17 -8.34
CA LEU A 306 20.02 13.05 -9.65
C LEU A 306 19.13 13.63 -10.77
N LEU A 307 17.83 13.34 -10.75
CA LEU A 307 16.84 13.88 -11.67
C LEU A 307 16.70 15.40 -11.54
N LYS A 308 16.65 15.93 -10.30
CA LYS A 308 16.64 17.38 -10.09
C LYS A 308 17.92 18.03 -10.63
N LYS A 309 19.09 17.43 -10.40
CA LYS A 309 20.36 17.94 -10.91
C LYS A 309 20.43 17.92 -12.45
N ALA A 310 19.85 16.91 -13.10
CA ALA A 310 19.77 16.83 -14.56
C ALA A 310 18.77 17.81 -15.18
N LEU A 311 17.58 17.96 -14.59
CA LEU A 311 16.52 18.84 -15.08
C LEU A 311 16.83 20.33 -14.88
N PHE A 312 17.45 20.70 -13.76
CA PHE A 312 17.76 22.12 -13.46
C PHE A 312 19.11 22.60 -14.00
N ARG A 313 19.94 21.74 -14.62
CA ARG A 313 21.20 22.17 -15.26
C ARG A 313 21.00 22.96 -16.56
N LYS A 314 19.79 22.97 -17.14
CA LYS A 314 19.52 23.65 -18.42
C LYS A 314 19.16 25.15 -18.32
N ASN A 315 18.98 25.72 -17.13
CA ASN A 315 18.53 27.12 -16.96
C ASN A 315 19.60 28.13 -16.46
N VAL A 316 20.90 27.80 -16.49
CA VAL A 316 21.96 28.69 -15.96
C VAL A 316 22.99 29.14 -17.01
N PHE A 317 22.71 29.02 -18.32
CA PHE A 317 23.56 29.63 -19.35
C PHE A 317 22.74 30.38 -20.40
N LYS A 318 22.35 31.61 -20.07
CA LYS A 318 22.30 32.71 -21.03
C LYS A 318 23.07 33.88 -20.39
N PRO A 319 24.33 34.12 -20.75
CA PRO A 319 24.94 35.42 -20.49
C PRO A 319 24.21 36.44 -21.36
N GLU A 320 23.56 37.41 -20.74
CA GLU A 320 23.14 38.64 -21.41
C GLU A 320 24.40 39.30 -21.97
N ARG A 321 24.38 39.57 -23.28
CA ARG A 321 25.26 40.51 -23.96
C ARG A 321 24.43 41.71 -24.35
#